data_AF-A0A930VJY6-F1
#
_entry.id   AF-A0A930VJY6-F1
#
_cell.length_a   1.000
_cell.length_b   1.000
_cell.length_c   1.000
_cell.angle_alpha   90.00
_cell.angle_beta   90.00
_cell.angle_gamma   90.00
#
_symmetry.space_group_name_H-M   'P 1'
#
loop_
_entity.id
_entity.type
_entity.pdbx_description
1 polymer ?
#
loop_
_entity_poly.entity_id
_entity_poly.type
_entity_poly.pdbx_seq_one_letter_code
_entity_poly.pdbx_strand_id
1 'polypeptide(L)'
;MGVGSTIQVVFTSTWTGHLRIEACDAPRHLLLTTEPGTDDEGQIEAWLTEEGAKTRLVVEERGLPMTHLPFHASGWRVHLEDLGRSLGVAGPVHPEGWSSEAGAPGWQRRWEELTPTYQQAEIG
;
A
#
# COMPACT_ATOMS: atom_id res chain seq x y z
N MET A 1 -18.92 6.79 -3.07
CA MET A 1 -17.68 7.53 -3.38
C MET A 1 -17.19 7.06 -4.74
N GLY A 2 -16.62 7.95 -5.54
CA GLY A 2 -16.19 7.66 -6.92
C GLY A 2 -15.05 8.56 -7.33
N VAL A 3 -14.68 8.53 -8.61
CA VAL A 3 -13.63 9.39 -9.17
C VAL A 3 -13.84 10.86 -8.78
N GLY A 4 -12.74 11.54 -8.42
CA GLY A 4 -12.71 12.90 -7.88
C GLY A 4 -12.99 13.02 -6.38
N SER A 5 -13.44 11.95 -5.71
CA SER A 5 -13.67 11.98 -4.26
C SER A 5 -12.36 11.90 -3.48
N THR A 6 -12.25 12.68 -2.42
CA THR A 6 -11.18 12.55 -1.41
C THR A 6 -11.67 11.72 -0.23
N ILE A 7 -10.84 10.79 0.23
CA ILE A 7 -11.08 9.96 1.41
C ILE A 7 -9.93 10.12 2.40
N GLN A 8 -10.23 10.05 3.69
CA GLN A 8 -9.22 9.93 4.73
C GLN A 8 -9.04 8.46 5.06
N VAL A 9 -7.79 8.01 5.18
CA VAL A 9 -7.45 6.62 5.48
C VAL A 9 -6.41 6.54 6.59
N VAL A 10 -6.41 5.39 7.28
CA VAL A 10 -5.37 4.99 8.23
C VAL A 10 -4.93 3.60 7.82
N PHE A 11 -3.66 3.46 7.42
CA PHE A 11 -3.09 2.18 7.02
C PHE A 11 -2.57 1.39 8.21
N THR A 12 -2.39 0.08 8.01
CA THR A 12 -1.77 -0.82 9.00
C THR A 12 -0.34 -0.40 9.37
N SER A 13 0.28 0.46 8.56
CA SER A 13 1.60 1.05 8.75
C SER A 13 1.64 2.30 9.63
N THR A 14 0.51 2.75 10.18
CA THR A 14 0.22 4.09 10.75
C THR A 14 0.09 5.23 9.77
N TRP A 15 0.50 5.07 8.51
CA TRP A 15 0.35 6.14 7.52
C TRP A 15 -1.12 6.59 7.48
N THR A 16 -1.31 7.87 7.75
CA THR A 16 -2.63 8.49 7.86
C THR A 16 -2.63 9.71 6.97
N GLY A 17 -3.58 9.75 6.04
CA GLY A 17 -3.58 10.81 5.05
C GLY A 17 -4.84 10.84 4.22
N HIS A 18 -4.88 11.80 3.30
CA HIS A 18 -5.93 11.95 2.32
C HIS A 18 -5.53 11.27 1.02
N LEU A 19 -6.46 10.54 0.42
CA LEU A 19 -6.34 9.98 -0.92
C LEU A 19 -7.42 10.58 -1.81
N ARG A 20 -7.06 11.05 -3.01
CA ARG A 20 -8.04 11.37 -4.05
C ARG A 20 -8.14 10.22 -5.04
N ILE A 21 -9.36 9.78 -5.35
CA ILE A 21 -9.61 8.74 -6.35
C ILE A 21 -9.51 9.37 -7.74
N GLU A 22 -8.47 9.07 -8.50
CA GLU A 22 -8.28 9.62 -9.85
C GLU A 22 -8.89 8.74 -10.93
N ALA A 23 -8.80 7.42 -10.79
CA ALA A 23 -9.43 6.45 -11.68
C ALA A 23 -9.95 5.25 -10.89
N CYS A 24 -11.07 4.67 -11.33
CA CYS A 24 -11.65 3.46 -10.75
C CYS A 24 -12.42 2.70 -11.82
N ASP A 25 -11.69 2.02 -12.70
CA ASP A 25 -12.24 1.23 -13.81
C ASP A 25 -12.41 -0.22 -13.34
N ALA A 26 -13.46 -0.44 -12.56
CA ALA A 26 -13.72 -1.75 -11.96
C ALA A 26 -13.93 -2.86 -13.02
N PRO A 27 -13.39 -4.08 -12.81
CA PRO A 27 -12.54 -4.52 -11.69
C PRO A 27 -11.03 -4.44 -11.98
N ARG A 28 -10.58 -3.61 -12.93
CA ARG A 28 -9.27 -3.75 -13.57
C ARG A 28 -8.23 -2.75 -13.10
N HIS A 29 -8.63 -1.53 -12.71
CA HIS A 29 -7.69 -0.45 -12.49
C HIS A 29 -8.17 0.53 -11.42
N LEU A 30 -7.23 0.97 -10.59
CA LEU A 30 -7.41 1.99 -9.56
C LEU A 30 -6.19 2.90 -9.57
N LEU A 31 -6.41 4.21 -9.63
CA LEU A 31 -5.37 5.22 -9.44
C LEU A 31 -5.79 6.15 -8.32
N LEU A 32 -4.89 6.33 -7.36
CA LEU A 32 -5.06 7.20 -6.20
C LEU A 32 -3.92 8.22 -6.15
N THR A 33 -4.24 9.46 -5.82
CA THR A 33 -3.25 10.47 -5.44
C THR A 33 -3.18 10.56 -3.92
N THR A 34 -2.00 10.41 -3.35
CA THR A 34 -1.73 10.62 -1.91
C THR A 34 -1.44 12.09 -1.64
N GLU A 35 -1.96 12.62 -0.53
CA GLU A 35 -1.73 14.00 -0.08
C GLU A 35 -1.91 15.05 -1.20
N PRO A 36 -3.07 15.06 -1.88
CA PRO A 36 -3.28 15.89 -3.06
C PRO A 36 -3.10 17.38 -2.77
N GLY A 37 -2.26 18.05 -3.56
CA GLY A 37 -1.96 19.47 -3.46
C GLY A 37 -0.92 19.85 -2.40
N THR A 38 -0.21 18.90 -1.80
CA THR A 38 0.92 19.16 -0.89
C THR A 38 2.26 18.92 -1.60
N ASP A 39 3.37 19.29 -0.93
CA ASP A 39 4.72 18.99 -1.42
C ASP A 39 5.05 17.48 -1.36
N ASP A 40 4.25 16.71 -0.62
CA ASP A 40 4.35 15.26 -0.45
C ASP A 40 3.38 14.49 -1.38
N GLU A 41 2.80 15.17 -2.37
CA GLU A 41 1.87 14.55 -3.33
C GLU A 41 2.55 13.38 -4.07
N GLY A 42 1.87 12.22 -4.04
CA GLY A 42 2.33 10.99 -4.67
C GLY A 42 1.19 10.25 -5.35
N GLN A 43 1.49 9.11 -5.95
CA GLN A 43 0.50 8.27 -6.61
C GLN A 43 0.66 6.81 -6.23
N ILE A 44 -0.46 6.15 -6.01
CA ILE A 44 -0.56 4.68 -5.87
C ILE A 44 -1.49 4.19 -6.98
N GLU A 45 -0.98 3.29 -7.82
CA GLU A 45 -1.72 2.74 -8.95
C GLU A 45 -1.72 1.21 -8.88
N ALA A 46 -2.89 0.61 -9.09
CA ALA A 46 -3.07 -0.82 -9.04
C ALA A 46 -3.79 -1.32 -10.29
N TRP A 47 -3.27 -2.40 -10.87
CA TRP A 47 -3.89 -3.12 -11.97
C TRP A 47 -4.13 -4.57 -11.62
N LEU A 48 -5.32 -5.05 -11.96
CA LEU A 48 -5.70 -6.45 -11.88
C LEU A 48 -5.77 -7.02 -13.29
N THR A 49 -5.03 -8.10 -13.53
CA THR A 49 -5.07 -8.86 -14.79
C THR A 49 -5.42 -10.31 -14.49
N GLU A 50 -6.39 -10.85 -15.21
CA GLU A 50 -6.71 -12.28 -15.15
C GLU A 50 -5.52 -13.11 -15.67
N GLU A 51 -5.13 -14.13 -14.91
CA GLU A 51 -4.10 -15.10 -15.28
C GLU A 51 -4.64 -16.51 -15.05
N GLY A 52 -5.42 -17.01 -16.02
CA GLY A 52 -6.13 -18.28 -15.89
C GLY A 52 -7.09 -18.25 -14.70
N ALA A 53 -6.96 -19.21 -13.79
CA ALA A 53 -7.76 -19.25 -12.55
C ALA A 53 -7.28 -18.28 -11.45
N LYS A 54 -6.24 -17.48 -11.71
CA LYS A 54 -5.65 -16.54 -10.75
C LYS A 54 -5.79 -15.10 -11.25
N THR A 55 -5.41 -14.16 -10.40
CA THR A 55 -5.30 -12.74 -10.74
C THR A 55 -3.89 -12.26 -10.45
N ARG A 56 -3.27 -11.59 -11.42
CA ARG A 56 -2.05 -10.81 -11.19
C ARG A 56 -2.44 -9.42 -10.75
N LEU A 57 -1.98 -9.05 -9.56
CA LEU A 57 -1.99 -7.69 -9.06
C LEU A 57 -0.61 -7.06 -9.32
N VAL A 58 -0.60 -5.90 -9.97
CA VAL A 58 0.57 -5.02 -10.04
C VAL A 58 0.22 -3.77 -9.26
N VAL A 59 1.12 -3.33 -8.38
CA VAL A 59 1.02 -2.06 -7.66
C VAL A 59 2.26 -1.25 -7.94
N GLU A 60 2.07 0.01 -8.30
CA GLU A 60 3.12 1.01 -8.46
C GLU A 60 2.88 2.17 -7.51
N GLU A 61 3.96 2.67 -6.91
CA GLU A 61 3.95 3.91 -6.13
C GLU A 61 4.97 4.89 -6.73
N ARG A 62 4.55 6.14 -6.92
CA ARG A 62 5.34 7.21 -7.56
C ARG A 62 5.31 8.47 -6.71
N GLY A 63 6.31 9.34 -6.91
CA GLY A 63 6.48 10.57 -6.11
C GLY A 63 7.31 10.37 -4.83
N LEU A 64 7.93 9.18 -4.67
CA LEU A 64 8.68 8.86 -3.46
C LEU A 64 10.06 9.51 -3.41
N PRO A 65 10.48 10.08 -2.27
CA PRO A 65 11.87 10.45 -2.04
C PRO A 65 12.78 9.23 -2.13
N MET A 66 13.91 9.36 -2.85
CA MET A 66 14.89 8.27 -3.01
C MET A 66 15.39 7.72 -1.67
N THR A 67 15.54 8.59 -0.67
CA THR A 67 15.95 8.23 0.70
C THR A 67 14.94 7.35 1.43
N HIS A 68 13.68 7.34 1.00
CA HIS A 68 12.60 6.58 1.63
C HIS A 68 12.31 5.26 0.91
N LEU A 69 12.86 5.03 -0.30
CA LEU A 69 12.58 3.85 -1.11
C LEU A 69 12.72 2.52 -0.37
N PRO A 70 13.76 2.26 0.45
CA PRO A 70 13.85 1.01 1.20
C PRO A 70 12.66 0.75 2.13
N PHE A 71 12.13 1.79 2.76
CA PHE A 71 11.03 1.71 3.72
C PHE A 71 9.67 1.51 3.02
N HIS A 72 9.48 2.14 1.86
CA HIS A 72 8.29 1.92 1.03
C HIS A 72 8.32 0.54 0.39
N ALA A 73 9.49 0.09 -0.10
CA ALA A 73 9.65 -1.24 -0.67
C ALA A 73 9.36 -2.34 0.35
N SER A 74 9.90 -2.23 1.57
CA SER A 74 9.54 -3.15 2.66
C SER A 74 8.06 -3.03 3.03
N GLY A 75 7.50 -1.83 3.11
CA GLY A 75 6.08 -1.60 3.41
C GLY A 75 5.13 -2.27 2.42
N TRP A 76 5.33 -2.05 1.11
CA TRP A 76 4.57 -2.72 0.06
C TRP A 76 4.70 -4.23 0.11
N ARG A 77 5.89 -4.74 0.42
CA ARG A 77 6.09 -6.17 0.58
C ARG A 77 5.20 -6.73 1.69
N VAL A 78 5.10 -6.06 2.84
CA VAL A 78 4.22 -6.48 3.93
C VAL A 78 2.74 -6.38 3.54
N HIS A 79 2.31 -5.25 2.94
CA HIS A 79 0.92 -5.08 2.51
C HIS A 79 0.46 -6.17 1.53
N LEU A 80 1.32 -6.59 0.60
CA LEU A 80 1.02 -7.67 -0.34
C LEU A 80 1.00 -9.06 0.33
N GLU A 81 1.89 -9.30 1.31
CA GLU A 81 1.84 -10.52 2.14
C GLU A 81 0.53 -10.57 2.95
N ASP A 82 0.10 -9.45 3.53
CA ASP A 82 -1.17 -9.32 4.25
C ASP A 82 -2.40 -9.50 3.37
N LEU A 83 -2.40 -8.90 2.17
CA LEU A 83 -3.45 -9.09 1.19
C LEU A 83 -3.58 -10.58 0.81
N GLY A 84 -2.47 -11.26 0.57
CA GLY A 84 -2.45 -12.70 0.28
C GLY A 84 -3.06 -13.54 1.41
N ARG A 85 -2.69 -13.23 2.66
CA ARG A 85 -3.26 -13.89 3.85
C ARG A 85 -4.76 -13.61 3.99
N SER A 86 -5.18 -12.35 3.81
CA SER A 86 -6.57 -11.90 3.91
C SER A 86 -7.46 -12.61 2.88
N LEU A 87 -6.99 -12.73 1.63
CA LEU A 87 -7.68 -13.49 0.59
C LEU A 87 -7.78 -14.98 0.91
N GLY A 88 -6.73 -15.56 1.52
CA GLY A 88 -6.70 -16.98 1.90
C GLY A 88 -7.71 -17.34 3.01
N VAL A 89 -7.96 -16.42 3.95
CA VAL A 89 -8.92 -16.63 5.05
C VAL A 89 -10.26 -15.93 4.82
N ALA A 90 -10.41 -15.19 3.71
CA ALA A 90 -11.55 -14.33 3.42
C ALA A 90 -11.92 -13.39 4.59
N GLY A 91 -10.91 -12.75 5.20
CA GLY A 91 -11.11 -11.97 6.43
C GLY A 91 -9.89 -11.19 6.91
N PRO A 92 -10.01 -10.45 8.04
CA PRO A 92 -8.96 -9.61 8.56
C PRO A 92 -7.75 -10.41 9.07
N VAL A 93 -6.55 -9.88 8.87
CA VAL A 93 -5.27 -10.50 9.29
C VAL A 93 -4.57 -9.80 10.46
N HIS A 94 -5.17 -8.71 10.93
CA HIS A 94 -4.74 -7.95 12.11
C HIS A 94 -5.89 -7.84 13.12
N PRO A 95 -6.26 -8.95 13.80
CA PRO A 95 -7.30 -8.93 14.83
C PRO A 95 -6.99 -7.99 16.00
N GLU A 96 -5.72 -7.65 16.19
CA GLU A 96 -5.24 -6.70 17.18
C GLU A 96 -5.55 -5.22 16.84
N GLY A 97 -5.92 -4.93 15.59
CA GLY A 97 -6.26 -3.59 15.12
C GLY A 97 -5.04 -2.68 14.89
N TRP A 98 -5.31 -1.46 14.46
CA TRP A 98 -4.34 -0.38 14.24
C TRP A 98 -5.03 0.99 14.32
N SER A 99 -4.24 2.05 14.42
CA SER A 99 -4.69 3.44 14.45
C SER A 99 -3.66 4.36 13.80
N SER A 100 -3.95 5.67 13.78
CA SER A 100 -2.98 6.69 13.37
C SER A 100 -1.78 6.81 14.31
N GLU A 101 -1.89 6.27 15.53
CA GLU A 101 -0.85 6.33 16.57
C GLU A 101 -0.03 5.03 16.64
N ALA A 102 -0.62 3.88 16.28
CA ALA A 102 0.00 2.57 16.40
C ALA A 102 -0.34 1.67 15.21
N GLY A 103 0.70 1.15 14.56
CA GLY A 103 0.55 0.27 13.40
C GLY A 103 0.09 -1.10 13.87
N ALA A 104 -0.41 -1.92 12.96
CA ALA A 104 -0.74 -3.28 13.31
C ALA A 104 0.54 -4.02 13.75
N PRO A 105 0.62 -4.56 14.97
CA PRO A 105 1.79 -5.27 15.48
C PRO A 105 2.36 -6.33 14.54
N GLY A 106 1.49 -7.09 13.85
CA GLY A 106 1.93 -8.08 12.85
C GLY A 106 2.60 -7.44 11.63
N TRP A 107 2.09 -6.31 11.17
CA TRP A 107 2.65 -5.55 10.05
C TRP A 107 4.00 -4.94 10.43
N GLN A 108 4.06 -4.25 11.58
CA GLN A 108 5.26 -3.55 12.03
C GLN A 108 6.45 -4.49 12.20
N ARG A 109 6.24 -5.63 12.87
CA ARG A 109 7.30 -6.64 13.07
C ARG A 109 7.86 -7.11 11.73
N ARG A 110 6.97 -7.41 10.77
CA ARG A 110 7.39 -7.89 9.45
C ARG A 110 8.11 -6.82 8.64
N TRP A 111 7.69 -5.57 8.77
CA TRP A 111 8.35 -4.43 8.14
C TRP A 111 9.76 -4.21 8.70
N GLU A 112 9.93 -4.27 10.02
CA GLU A 112 11.23 -4.20 10.69
C GLU A 112 12.16 -5.35 10.27
N GLU A 113 11.63 -6.57 10.12
CA GLU A 113 12.38 -7.73 9.62
C GLU A 113 12.90 -7.54 8.19
N LEU A 114 12.09 -6.95 7.29
CA LEU A 114 12.40 -6.83 5.87
C LEU A 114 13.25 -5.60 5.53
N THR A 115 13.10 -4.52 6.27
CA THR A 115 13.72 -3.22 5.96
C THR A 115 15.25 -3.30 5.77
N PRO A 116 16.02 -4.03 6.62
CA PRO A 116 17.47 -4.16 6.41
C PRO A 116 17.85 -4.76 5.06
N THR A 117 17.06 -5.71 4.53
CA THR A 117 17.29 -6.30 3.21
C THR A 117 17.12 -5.28 2.10
N TYR A 118 16.09 -4.44 2.17
CA TYR A 118 15.85 -3.39 1.17
C TYR A 118 16.83 -2.22 1.28
N GLN A 119 17.37 -1.93 2.47
CA GLN A 119 18.39 -0.90 2.64
C GLN A 119 19.74 -1.30 2.04
N GLN A 120 20.02 -2.61 1.98
CA GLN A 120 21.25 -3.16 1.40
C GLN A 120 21.12 -3.45 -0.10
N ALA A 121 19.90 -3.38 -0.65
CA ALA A 121 19.69 -3.55 -2.08
C ALA A 121 20.32 -2.38 -2.83
N GLU A 122 21.19 -2.69 -3.80
CA GLU A 122 21.70 -1.68 -4.71
C GLU A 122 20.54 -1.13 -5.55
N ILE A 123 20.30 0.17 -5.44
CA ILE A 123 19.41 0.88 -6.35
C ILE A 123 20.25 1.13 -7.61
N GLY A 124 20.01 0.31 -8.64
CA GLY A 124 20.70 0.37 -9.94
C GLY A 124 20.40 1.63 -10.74
#